data_AF-A0A3D1CQK6-F1
#
_entry.id   AF-A0A3D1CQK6-F1
#
_cell.length_a   1.000
_cell.length_b   1.000
_cell.length_c   1.000
_cell.angle_alpha   90.00
_cell.angle_beta   90.00
_cell.angle_gamma   90.00
#
_symmetry.space_group_name_H-M   'P 1'
#
loop_
_entity.id
_entity.type
_entity.pdbx_description
1 polymer ?
#
loop_
_entity_poly.entity_id
_entity_poly.type
_entity_poly.pdbx_seq_one_letter_code
_entity_poly.pdbx_strand_id
1 'polypeptide(L)'
;MKWFFVLSLISLGLLPSFHAQAATTNPQVRIVNASGTTTSSFTPFSSSTKNLIGGIAAGDLGHDGVAEIIVGAGPGSPPNVTVFRQDGSQVGSFLAYGPDFTGGINVATCDIDADGLNEIITGTHFGGGPQIIIFDSFGKQKYPGFFAYDESFRGGVNVACGDVDADGQADIITGPGLTGGPHIKVFNHLGTMKYEVFNGAPTLNTGSYVSLSGSTILAAPVSDQSAITRLDLIQSKLLAASTVTTITSHNLYTTANLDHNFTITADVTSDRYNETIAQYIKVDLSEQKLTAYEYGVPINNFLVSTGVPGHPTPLGLTDVKEKLLWHDYNWSYGLNNPNNYSIPHVKYNLRIYDHIYLHYAYWHNNFGYVMSHGCININYANSEWVYNWANVGATVEIIQ
;
A
#
# COMPACT_ATOMS: atom_id res chain seq x y z
N MET A 1 28.77 -16.05 54.39
CA MET A 1 27.46 -16.59 53.96
C MET A 1 26.38 -15.59 54.35
N LYS A 2 25.95 -14.73 53.42
CA LYS A 2 24.75 -13.87 53.55
C LYS A 2 24.47 -13.28 52.16
N TRP A 3 23.40 -13.76 51.54
CA TRP A 3 22.64 -13.04 50.53
C TRP A 3 21.66 -12.11 51.26
N PHE A 4 21.38 -10.92 50.72
CA PHE A 4 20.02 -10.37 50.50
C PHE A 4 20.07 -8.96 49.87
N PHE A 5 19.53 -8.90 48.66
CA PHE A 5 18.73 -7.85 47.99
C PHE A 5 18.89 -6.37 48.35
N VAL A 6 19.29 -5.57 47.34
CA VAL A 6 18.99 -4.14 47.23
C VAL A 6 17.66 -3.99 46.48
N LEU A 7 16.67 -3.41 47.17
CA LEU A 7 15.44 -2.88 46.59
C LEU A 7 15.78 -1.57 45.87
N SER A 8 15.67 -1.51 44.55
CA SER A 8 15.71 -0.25 43.81
C SER A 8 14.28 0.27 43.61
N LEU A 9 14.10 1.55 43.94
CA LEU A 9 12.86 2.30 43.73
C LEU A 9 12.38 2.18 42.29
N ILE A 10 11.09 1.86 42.13
CA ILE A 10 10.35 2.07 40.89
C ILE A 10 10.05 3.57 40.83
N SER A 11 10.77 4.33 40.00
CA SER A 11 10.22 5.58 39.49
C SER A 11 9.23 5.22 38.39
N LEU A 12 7.96 5.58 38.58
CA LEU A 12 7.01 5.65 37.48
C LEU A 12 7.48 6.79 36.56
N GLY A 13 8.36 6.46 35.63
CA GLY A 13 8.68 7.31 34.49
C GLY A 13 7.47 7.36 33.57
N LEU A 14 6.92 8.55 33.43
CA LEU A 14 5.98 8.93 32.36
C LEU A 14 6.49 8.38 31.04
N LEU A 15 5.68 7.56 30.37
CA LEU A 15 5.94 7.17 28.99
C LEU A 15 6.06 8.45 28.15
N PRO A 16 7.14 8.66 27.37
CA PRO A 16 7.14 9.71 26.39
C PRO A 16 6.01 9.40 25.41
N SER A 17 5.08 10.34 25.29
CA SER A 17 4.11 10.37 24.22
C SER A 17 4.89 10.32 22.91
N PHE A 18 4.77 9.20 22.20
CA PHE A 18 5.25 9.06 20.83
C PHE A 18 4.49 10.09 19.99
N HIS A 19 5.13 11.23 19.78
CA HIS A 19 4.76 12.13 18.71
C HIS A 19 5.23 11.42 17.43
N ALA A 20 4.32 10.82 16.69
CA ALA A 20 4.59 10.43 15.31
C ALA A 20 4.85 11.72 14.53
N GLN A 21 6.11 12.12 14.46
CA GLN A 21 6.55 13.18 13.58
C GLN A 21 6.45 12.61 12.16
N ALA A 22 5.52 13.12 11.36
CA ALA A 22 5.31 12.69 9.98
C ALA A 22 6.64 12.66 9.22
N ALA A 23 7.10 11.47 8.83
CA ALA A 23 8.26 11.35 7.95
C ALA A 23 7.85 11.84 6.55
N THR A 24 8.25 13.06 6.21
CA THR A 24 8.04 13.69 4.91
C THR A 24 9.06 13.23 3.87
N THR A 25 9.34 11.93 3.76
CA THR A 25 10.35 11.44 2.82
C THR A 25 9.68 10.89 1.57
N ASN A 26 9.97 11.50 0.41
CA ASN A 26 9.60 10.93 -0.89
C ASN A 26 10.08 9.47 -0.98
N PRO A 27 9.34 8.57 -1.66
CA PRO A 27 9.77 7.19 -1.83
C PRO A 27 11.16 7.13 -2.48
N GLN A 28 12.06 6.34 -1.88
CA GLN A 28 13.42 6.18 -2.37
C GLN A 28 13.65 4.74 -2.83
N VAL A 29 14.35 4.60 -3.95
CA VAL A 29 15.00 3.34 -4.33
C VAL A 29 16.37 3.32 -3.67
N ARG A 30 16.67 2.23 -2.96
CA ARG A 30 17.96 1.99 -2.31
C ARG A 30 18.59 0.73 -2.89
N ILE A 31 19.86 0.85 -3.26
CA ILE A 31 20.69 -0.29 -3.63
C ILE A 31 21.46 -0.70 -2.39
N VAL A 32 21.38 -1.97 -2.02
CA VAL A 32 21.91 -2.49 -0.77
C VAL A 32 22.83 -3.67 -1.09
N ASN A 33 24.01 -3.69 -0.48
CA ASN A 33 24.94 -4.81 -0.61
C ASN A 33 24.54 -5.99 0.28
N ALA A 34 25.22 -7.14 0.12
CA ALA A 34 25.01 -8.34 0.93
C ALA A 34 25.14 -8.12 2.46
N SER A 35 25.83 -7.07 2.91
CA SER A 35 25.94 -6.74 4.34
C SER A 35 24.82 -5.82 4.84
N GLY A 36 23.81 -5.53 4.01
CA GLY A 36 22.68 -4.67 4.37
C GLY A 36 23.00 -3.17 4.33
N THR A 37 24.14 -2.77 3.78
CA THR A 37 24.55 -1.35 3.68
C THR A 37 24.06 -0.75 2.38
N THR A 38 23.36 0.38 2.45
CA THR A 38 22.99 1.17 1.26
C THR A 38 24.24 1.68 0.56
N THR A 39 24.45 1.26 -0.68
CA THR A 39 25.56 1.71 -1.53
C THR A 39 25.17 2.90 -2.41
N SER A 40 23.90 2.99 -2.78
CA SER A 40 23.33 4.09 -3.58
C SER A 40 21.84 4.26 -3.26
N SER A 41 21.32 5.47 -3.46
CA SER A 41 19.89 5.73 -3.34
C SER A 41 19.46 6.89 -4.23
N PHE A 42 18.26 6.80 -4.80
CA PHE A 42 17.69 7.86 -5.62
C PHE A 42 16.16 7.93 -5.45
N THR A 43 15.55 9.04 -5.88
CA THR A 43 14.10 9.22 -5.89
C THR A 43 13.61 9.01 -7.33
N PRO A 44 12.88 7.92 -7.63
CA PRO A 44 12.54 7.57 -9.02
C PRO A 44 11.49 8.50 -9.64
N PHE A 45 10.66 9.14 -8.81
CA PHE A 45 9.62 10.03 -9.28
C PHE A 45 9.76 11.42 -8.64
N SER A 46 9.38 12.47 -9.37
CA SER A 46 9.49 13.85 -8.86
C SER A 46 8.68 14.03 -7.58
N SER A 47 9.11 14.96 -6.73
CA SER A 47 8.65 15.19 -5.35
C SER A 47 7.21 15.71 -5.19
N SER A 48 6.33 15.45 -6.16
CA SER A 48 4.90 15.67 -5.97
C SER A 48 4.34 14.59 -5.07
N THR A 49 3.48 14.98 -4.13
CA THR A 49 2.85 14.14 -3.08
C THR A 49 1.99 12.97 -3.59
N LYS A 50 2.00 12.70 -4.90
CA LYS A 50 1.23 11.66 -5.58
C LYS A 50 2.08 10.50 -6.10
N ASN A 51 3.40 10.65 -6.18
CA ASN A 51 4.24 9.68 -6.86
C ASN A 51 4.77 8.59 -5.92
N LEU A 52 3.94 7.57 -5.69
CA LEU A 52 4.33 6.34 -4.99
C LEU A 52 5.11 5.39 -5.93
N ILE A 53 5.78 4.39 -5.36
CA ILE A 53 6.34 3.25 -6.10
C ILE A 53 5.34 2.10 -6.03
N GLY A 54 4.93 1.56 -7.17
CA GLY A 54 4.02 0.42 -7.24
C GLY A 54 4.77 -0.92 -7.21
N GLY A 55 5.85 -1.03 -7.98
CA GLY A 55 6.69 -2.23 -8.01
C GLY A 55 8.10 -1.91 -8.47
N ILE A 56 9.04 -2.78 -8.13
CA ILE A 56 10.44 -2.71 -8.57
C ILE A 56 10.91 -4.05 -9.10
N ALA A 57 11.70 -4.01 -10.17
CA ALA A 57 12.39 -5.17 -10.71
C ALA A 57 13.81 -4.78 -11.12
N ALA A 58 14.66 -5.78 -11.30
CA ALA A 58 16.03 -5.59 -11.75
C ALA A 58 16.38 -6.67 -12.77
N GLY A 59 17.04 -6.28 -13.85
CA GLY A 59 17.44 -7.18 -14.92
C GLY A 59 18.32 -6.47 -15.94
N ASP A 60 19.18 -7.22 -16.63
CA ASP A 60 20.01 -6.71 -17.72
C ASP A 60 19.12 -6.54 -18.96
N LEU A 61 18.57 -5.33 -19.14
CA LEU A 61 17.73 -4.98 -20.29
C LEU A 61 18.59 -4.55 -21.49
N GLY A 62 19.80 -4.05 -21.23
CA GLY A 62 20.75 -3.56 -22.23
C GLY A 62 21.67 -4.61 -22.83
N HIS A 63 21.75 -5.81 -22.24
CA HIS A 63 22.67 -6.88 -22.61
C HIS A 63 24.16 -6.52 -22.50
N ASP A 64 24.50 -5.66 -21.54
CA ASP A 64 25.87 -5.25 -21.27
C ASP A 64 26.49 -5.95 -20.05
N GLY A 65 25.74 -6.86 -19.43
CA GLY A 65 26.13 -7.58 -18.23
C GLY A 65 25.88 -6.80 -16.94
N VAL A 66 25.24 -5.64 -17.01
CA VAL A 66 24.88 -4.80 -15.87
C VAL A 66 23.36 -4.67 -15.79
N ALA A 67 22.79 -5.05 -14.65
CA ALA A 67 21.34 -4.94 -14.47
C ALA A 67 20.87 -3.47 -14.35
N GLU A 68 19.80 -3.15 -15.06
CA GLU A 68 18.98 -1.96 -14.89
C GLU A 68 17.93 -2.15 -13.79
N ILE A 69 17.40 -1.02 -13.32
CA ILE A 69 16.33 -0.94 -12.30
C ILE A 69 15.05 -0.47 -12.98
N ILE A 70 14.01 -1.29 -12.92
CA ILE A 70 12.69 -0.99 -13.49
C ILE A 70 11.77 -0.61 -12.34
N VAL A 71 11.14 0.56 -12.43
CA VAL A 71 10.24 1.07 -11.40
C VAL A 71 8.87 1.37 -12.01
N GLY A 72 7.83 0.71 -11.49
CA GLY A 72 6.43 1.02 -11.80
C GLY A 72 5.90 2.13 -10.90
N ALA A 73 5.14 3.07 -11.47
CA ALA A 73 4.45 4.10 -10.70
C ALA A 73 3.38 3.48 -9.79
N GLY A 74 3.28 3.98 -8.57
CA GLY A 74 2.28 3.56 -7.60
C GLY A 74 0.91 4.21 -7.82
N PRO A 75 -0.10 3.84 -7.00
CA PRO A 75 -1.45 4.34 -7.16
C PRO A 75 -1.57 5.86 -6.99
N GLY A 76 -2.45 6.48 -7.78
CA GLY A 76 -2.67 7.93 -7.81
C GLY A 76 -1.83 8.70 -8.82
N SER A 77 -0.90 8.02 -9.52
CA SER A 77 -0.09 8.58 -10.59
C SER A 77 -0.42 7.95 -11.95
N PRO A 78 -0.10 8.65 -13.06
CA PRO A 78 -0.13 8.04 -14.39
C PRO A 78 0.70 6.74 -14.43
N PRO A 79 0.35 5.78 -15.29
CA PRO A 79 0.91 4.44 -15.25
C PRO A 79 2.25 4.38 -15.98
N ASN A 80 3.22 5.14 -15.48
CA ASN A 80 4.57 5.15 -15.98
C ASN A 80 5.37 3.95 -15.45
N VAL A 81 6.08 3.30 -16.35
CA VAL A 81 7.25 2.48 -16.03
C VAL A 81 8.49 3.30 -16.38
N THR A 82 9.45 3.33 -15.48
CA THR A 82 10.70 4.08 -15.66
C THR A 82 11.88 3.16 -15.40
N VAL A 83 12.85 3.17 -16.32
CA VAL A 83 14.06 2.36 -16.27
C VAL A 83 15.22 3.26 -15.86
N PHE A 84 16.01 2.83 -14.89
CA PHE A 84 17.16 3.54 -14.35
C PHE A 84 18.41 2.67 -14.40
N ARG A 85 19.57 3.31 -14.49
CA ARG A 85 20.84 2.68 -14.14
C ARG A 85 21.00 2.66 -12.62
N GLN A 86 21.98 1.88 -12.15
CA GLN A 86 22.31 1.76 -10.73
C GLN A 86 22.80 3.07 -10.09
N ASP A 87 23.29 4.03 -10.89
CA ASP A 87 23.63 5.37 -10.42
C ASP A 87 22.42 6.31 -10.27
N GLY A 88 21.21 5.82 -10.58
CA GLY A 88 19.96 6.58 -10.55
C GLY A 88 19.68 7.40 -11.81
N SER A 89 20.54 7.36 -12.84
CA SER A 89 20.27 8.01 -14.12
C SER A 89 19.14 7.30 -14.87
N GLN A 90 18.16 8.06 -15.33
CA GLN A 90 17.04 7.52 -16.10
C GLN A 90 17.50 7.14 -17.51
N VAL A 91 17.15 5.92 -17.94
CA VAL A 91 17.44 5.35 -19.27
C VAL A 91 16.23 5.51 -20.19
N GLY A 92 15.02 5.32 -19.67
CA GLY A 92 13.79 5.36 -20.46
C GLY A 92 12.55 5.42 -19.59
N SER A 93 11.43 5.81 -20.19
CA SER A 93 10.12 5.72 -19.54
C SER A 93 8.99 5.66 -20.56
N PHE A 94 7.93 4.94 -20.23
CA PHE A 94 6.76 4.75 -21.08
C PHE A 94 5.49 4.55 -20.23
N LEU A 95 4.32 4.77 -20.84
CA LEU A 95 3.02 4.45 -20.25
C LEU A 95 2.68 2.98 -20.50
N ALA A 96 2.58 2.17 -19.45
CA ALA A 96 2.24 0.75 -19.57
C ALA A 96 0.74 0.51 -19.82
N TYR A 97 -0.11 1.43 -19.37
CA TYR A 97 -1.56 1.34 -19.53
C TYR A 97 -2.11 2.68 -20.07
N GLY A 98 -3.41 2.72 -20.35
CA GLY A 98 -4.08 3.94 -20.81
C GLY A 98 -3.79 5.14 -19.88
N PRO A 99 -3.63 6.36 -20.41
CA PRO A 99 -3.13 7.51 -19.63
C PRO A 99 -4.01 7.91 -18.45
N ASP A 100 -5.30 7.54 -18.47
CA ASP A 100 -6.26 7.81 -17.40
C ASP A 100 -6.22 6.76 -16.27
N PHE A 101 -5.52 5.65 -16.47
CA PHE A 101 -5.37 4.61 -15.45
C PHE A 101 -4.40 5.08 -14.36
N THR A 102 -4.86 5.13 -13.11
CA THR A 102 -4.05 5.59 -11.97
C THR A 102 -3.99 4.56 -10.84
N GLY A 103 -4.30 3.29 -11.14
CA GLY A 103 -4.33 2.23 -10.14
C GLY A 103 -2.96 1.81 -9.62
N GLY A 104 -1.87 2.16 -10.31
CA GLY A 104 -0.51 1.72 -9.99
C GLY A 104 -0.08 0.46 -10.75
N ILE A 105 1.22 0.19 -10.75
CA ILE A 105 1.85 -0.85 -11.58
C ILE A 105 2.83 -1.71 -10.76
N ASN A 106 2.63 -3.03 -10.83
CA ASN A 106 3.61 -4.05 -10.47
C ASN A 106 4.49 -4.37 -11.68
N VAL A 107 5.77 -4.65 -11.47
CA VAL A 107 6.72 -4.97 -12.55
C VAL A 107 7.54 -6.22 -12.22
N ALA A 108 7.85 -7.00 -13.25
CA ALA A 108 8.83 -8.08 -13.24
C ALA A 108 9.65 -8.03 -14.54
N THR A 109 10.81 -8.68 -14.57
CA THR A 109 11.66 -8.76 -15.76
C THR A 109 12.39 -10.10 -15.85
N CYS A 110 12.43 -10.66 -17.05
CA CYS A 110 13.16 -11.87 -17.45
C CYS A 110 13.02 -12.06 -18.97
N ASP A 111 13.86 -12.90 -19.55
CA ASP A 111 13.78 -13.36 -20.94
C ASP A 111 12.63 -14.36 -21.12
N ILE A 112 11.44 -13.86 -21.47
CA ILE A 112 10.18 -14.63 -21.48
C ILE A 112 9.96 -15.41 -22.78
N ASP A 113 10.69 -15.07 -23.84
CA ASP A 113 10.62 -15.75 -25.13
C ASP A 113 11.94 -16.37 -25.60
N ALA A 114 12.93 -16.44 -24.70
CA ALA A 114 14.23 -17.07 -24.90
C ALA A 114 15.00 -16.50 -26.10
N ASP A 115 14.81 -15.21 -26.40
CA ASP A 115 15.55 -14.50 -27.46
C ASP A 115 16.91 -13.97 -26.97
N GLY A 116 17.18 -14.16 -25.68
CA GLY A 116 18.36 -13.71 -24.98
C GLY A 116 18.07 -12.45 -24.18
N LEU A 117 17.18 -11.55 -24.62
CA LEU A 117 16.91 -10.25 -24.03
C LEU A 117 15.82 -10.35 -22.95
N ASN A 118 15.98 -9.58 -21.87
CA ASN A 118 14.93 -9.50 -20.86
C ASN A 118 13.76 -8.60 -21.31
N GLU A 119 12.53 -9.08 -21.12
CA GLU A 119 11.30 -8.31 -21.25
C GLU A 119 10.93 -7.60 -19.95
N ILE A 120 10.08 -6.59 -20.06
CA ILE A 120 9.39 -5.95 -18.93
C ILE A 120 7.95 -6.45 -18.89
N ILE A 121 7.56 -7.08 -17.80
CA ILE A 121 6.20 -7.59 -17.58
C ILE A 121 5.53 -6.70 -16.54
N THR A 122 4.35 -6.17 -16.86
CA THR A 122 3.58 -5.31 -15.97
C THR A 122 2.29 -5.98 -15.54
N GLY A 123 1.95 -5.81 -14.26
CA GLY A 123 0.63 -6.08 -13.70
C GLY A 123 0.02 -4.81 -13.14
N THR A 124 -1.30 -4.68 -13.16
CA THR A 124 -1.97 -3.55 -12.48
C THR A 124 -2.00 -3.78 -10.97
N HIS A 125 -1.96 -2.70 -10.19
CA HIS A 125 -2.13 -2.76 -8.75
C HIS A 125 -3.62 -2.70 -8.34
N PHE A 126 -3.91 -2.66 -7.04
CA PHE A 126 -5.28 -2.56 -6.50
C PHE A 126 -6.08 -1.38 -7.12
N GLY A 127 -7.34 -1.64 -7.49
CA GLY A 127 -8.19 -0.72 -8.25
C GLY A 127 -8.17 -0.96 -9.77
N GLY A 128 -7.16 -1.67 -10.28
CA GLY A 128 -7.11 -2.17 -11.65
C GLY A 128 -7.67 -3.59 -11.81
N GLY A 129 -8.09 -3.95 -13.03
CA GLY A 129 -8.37 -5.35 -13.37
C GLY A 129 -7.08 -6.16 -13.53
N PRO A 130 -7.08 -7.50 -13.39
CA PRO A 130 -5.87 -8.35 -13.29
C PRO A 130 -5.11 -8.50 -14.62
N GLN A 131 -4.79 -7.38 -15.25
CA GLN A 131 -4.24 -7.30 -16.60
C GLN A 131 -2.71 -7.36 -16.58
N ILE A 132 -2.18 -8.28 -17.37
CA ILE A 132 -0.76 -8.43 -17.67
C ILE A 132 -0.48 -7.86 -19.06
N ILE A 133 0.58 -7.06 -19.19
CA ILE A 133 1.12 -6.61 -20.48
C ILE A 133 2.64 -6.85 -20.47
N ILE A 134 3.16 -7.26 -21.63
CA ILE A 134 4.57 -7.58 -21.82
C ILE A 134 5.15 -6.59 -22.83
N PHE A 135 6.26 -5.98 -22.47
CA PHE A 135 7.00 -4.99 -23.26
C PHE A 135 8.42 -5.49 -23.53
N ASP A 136 8.98 -5.06 -24.65
CA ASP A 136 10.43 -5.15 -24.85
C ASP A 136 11.19 -4.19 -23.91
N SER A 137 12.52 -4.27 -23.93
CA SER A 137 13.40 -3.41 -23.11
C SER A 137 13.27 -1.91 -23.40
N PHE A 138 12.66 -1.53 -24.53
CA PHE A 138 12.41 -0.15 -24.93
C PHE A 138 11.00 0.34 -24.57
N GLY A 139 10.16 -0.51 -23.97
CA GLY A 139 8.79 -0.16 -23.57
C GLY A 139 7.77 -0.28 -24.69
N LYS A 140 8.06 -0.99 -25.78
CA LYS A 140 7.08 -1.31 -26.82
C LYS A 140 6.42 -2.65 -26.50
N GLN A 141 5.10 -2.66 -26.52
CA GLN A 141 4.31 -3.86 -26.24
C GLN A 141 4.65 -4.99 -27.24
N LYS A 142 5.11 -6.14 -26.72
CA LYS A 142 5.58 -7.30 -27.52
C LYS A 142 4.42 -8.26 -27.86
N TYR A 143 3.47 -8.45 -26.94
CA TYR A 143 2.33 -9.37 -27.08
C TYR A 143 0.98 -8.72 -26.77
N PRO A 144 -0.15 -9.27 -27.28
CA PRO A 144 -1.48 -8.92 -26.80
C PRO A 144 -1.58 -9.31 -25.32
N GLY A 145 -1.65 -8.32 -24.42
CA GLY A 145 -1.80 -8.57 -22.99
C GLY A 145 -3.04 -9.42 -22.66
N PHE A 146 -3.12 -9.94 -21.44
CA PHE A 146 -4.19 -10.86 -21.01
C PHE A 146 -4.62 -10.58 -19.57
N PHE A 147 -5.77 -11.14 -19.17
CA PHE A 147 -6.22 -11.11 -17.78
C PHE A 147 -5.88 -12.43 -17.08
N ALA A 148 -5.11 -12.37 -15.99
CA ALA A 148 -4.68 -13.56 -15.23
C ALA A 148 -5.81 -14.17 -14.37
N TYR A 149 -6.77 -13.34 -13.97
CA TYR A 149 -7.93 -13.71 -13.18
C TYR A 149 -9.22 -13.20 -13.85
N ASP A 150 -10.36 -13.36 -13.20
CA ASP A 150 -11.64 -12.86 -13.70
C ASP A 150 -11.53 -11.37 -14.09
N GLU A 151 -11.95 -11.01 -15.30
CA GLU A 151 -11.81 -9.64 -15.81
C GLU A 151 -12.57 -8.60 -14.98
N SER A 152 -13.56 -9.01 -14.19
CA SER A 152 -14.30 -8.16 -13.26
C SER A 152 -13.59 -7.96 -11.92
N PHE A 153 -12.59 -8.78 -11.60
CA PHE A 153 -11.78 -8.62 -10.39
C PHE A 153 -11.06 -7.27 -10.42
N ARG A 154 -10.96 -6.59 -9.27
CA ARG A 154 -10.33 -5.25 -9.17
C ARG A 154 -9.20 -5.19 -8.15
N GLY A 155 -8.75 -6.36 -7.69
CA GLY A 155 -7.63 -6.43 -6.75
C GLY A 155 -6.27 -6.18 -7.39
N GLY A 156 -6.18 -6.08 -8.72
CA GLY A 156 -4.92 -6.07 -9.45
C GLY A 156 -4.27 -7.45 -9.51
N VAL A 157 -3.01 -7.48 -9.94
CA VAL A 157 -2.20 -8.69 -10.08
C VAL A 157 -0.74 -8.41 -9.74
N ASN A 158 -0.19 -9.20 -8.83
CA ASN A 158 1.24 -9.27 -8.56
C ASN A 158 1.88 -10.21 -9.58
N VAL A 159 3.08 -9.85 -10.05
CA VAL A 159 3.76 -10.60 -11.11
C VAL A 159 5.22 -10.87 -10.75
N ALA A 160 5.67 -12.07 -11.06
CA ALA A 160 7.07 -12.50 -11.09
C ALA A 160 7.29 -13.32 -12.36
N CYS A 161 8.53 -13.57 -12.74
CA CYS A 161 8.80 -14.40 -13.90
C CYS A 161 10.15 -15.14 -13.84
N GLY A 162 10.20 -16.29 -14.51
CA GLY A 162 11.34 -17.21 -14.53
C GLY A 162 10.90 -18.64 -14.90
N ASP A 163 11.85 -19.48 -15.31
CA ASP A 163 11.59 -20.86 -15.72
C ASP A 163 11.31 -21.74 -14.49
N VAL A 164 10.02 -22.06 -14.25
CA VAL A 164 9.58 -22.81 -13.06
C VAL A 164 9.21 -24.26 -13.37
N ASP A 165 9.06 -24.63 -14.64
CA ASP A 165 8.84 -26.00 -15.08
C ASP A 165 10.06 -26.67 -15.75
N ALA A 166 11.17 -25.94 -15.84
CA ALA A 166 12.45 -26.38 -16.40
C ALA A 166 12.36 -26.76 -17.89
N ASP A 167 11.48 -26.08 -18.65
CA ASP A 167 11.35 -26.27 -20.10
C ASP A 167 12.33 -25.42 -20.92
N GLY A 168 13.11 -24.55 -20.27
CA GLY A 168 14.09 -23.66 -20.89
C GLY A 168 13.51 -22.34 -21.39
N GLN A 169 12.22 -22.06 -21.18
CA GLN A 169 11.58 -20.77 -21.37
C GLN A 169 11.08 -20.24 -20.03
N ALA A 170 11.21 -18.93 -19.80
CA ALA A 170 10.67 -18.37 -18.58
C ALA A 170 9.13 -18.31 -18.61
N ASP A 171 8.55 -18.41 -17.42
CA ASP A 171 7.11 -18.32 -17.19
C ASP A 171 6.72 -17.01 -16.53
N ILE A 172 5.46 -16.66 -16.67
CA ILE A 172 4.82 -15.56 -15.94
C ILE A 172 4.07 -16.16 -14.75
N ILE A 173 4.50 -15.82 -13.54
CA ILE A 173 3.88 -16.25 -12.29
C ILE A 173 3.05 -15.08 -11.76
N THR A 174 1.79 -15.32 -11.48
CA THR A 174 0.88 -14.30 -10.97
C THR A 174 0.28 -14.71 -9.64
N GLY A 175 0.08 -13.73 -8.77
CA GLY A 175 -0.80 -13.82 -7.61
C GLY A 175 -1.84 -12.71 -7.68
N PRO A 176 -3.12 -12.94 -7.33
CA PRO A 176 -4.10 -11.88 -7.34
C PRO A 176 -3.74 -10.90 -6.24
N GLY A 177 -3.95 -9.61 -6.49
CA GLY A 177 -3.78 -8.62 -5.43
C GLY A 177 -4.90 -8.71 -4.39
N LEU A 178 -5.03 -7.65 -3.59
CA LEU A 178 -5.95 -7.58 -2.45
C LEU A 178 -7.38 -8.00 -2.81
N THR A 179 -8.09 -8.62 -1.85
CA THR A 179 -9.43 -9.24 -2.01
C THR A 179 -9.45 -10.50 -2.89
N GLY A 180 -8.32 -10.88 -3.48
CA GLY A 180 -8.17 -12.12 -4.26
C GLY A 180 -8.00 -13.36 -3.39
N GLY A 181 -8.33 -14.53 -3.93
CA GLY A 181 -8.10 -15.82 -3.26
C GLY A 181 -6.62 -16.24 -3.25
N PRO A 182 -6.28 -17.40 -2.69
CA PRO A 182 -4.90 -17.89 -2.54
C PRO A 182 -4.34 -18.51 -3.84
N HIS A 183 -4.86 -18.10 -5.00
CA HIS A 183 -4.58 -18.73 -6.29
C HIS A 183 -3.28 -18.16 -6.86
N ILE A 184 -2.30 -19.01 -7.12
CA ILE A 184 -1.10 -18.67 -7.89
C ILE A 184 -1.24 -19.31 -9.26
N LYS A 185 -1.20 -18.51 -10.33
CA LYS A 185 -1.33 -19.00 -11.70
C LYS A 185 -0.07 -18.74 -12.49
N VAL A 186 0.35 -19.76 -13.24
CA VAL A 186 1.53 -19.73 -14.10
C VAL A 186 1.08 -19.73 -15.56
N PHE A 187 1.65 -18.83 -16.36
CA PHE A 187 1.32 -18.63 -17.77
C PHE A 187 2.59 -18.59 -18.62
N ASN A 188 2.46 -18.92 -19.90
CA ASN A 188 3.49 -18.57 -20.89
C ASN A 188 3.33 -17.11 -21.38
N HIS A 189 4.26 -16.64 -22.24
CA HIS A 189 4.23 -15.29 -22.81
C HIS A 189 3.01 -14.99 -23.71
N LEU A 190 2.28 -16.03 -24.16
CA LEU A 190 1.03 -15.90 -24.92
C LEU A 190 -0.22 -15.79 -24.03
N GLY A 191 -0.06 -15.80 -22.70
CA GLY A 191 -1.18 -15.76 -21.75
C GLY A 191 -1.93 -17.09 -21.63
N THR A 192 -1.36 -18.20 -22.12
CA THR A 192 -1.92 -19.54 -21.89
C THR A 192 -1.53 -20.03 -20.50
N MET A 193 -2.51 -20.35 -19.67
CA MET A 193 -2.27 -20.88 -18.33
C MET A 193 -1.66 -22.29 -18.42
N LYS A 194 -0.49 -22.48 -17.80
CA LYS A 194 0.20 -23.76 -17.68
C LYS A 194 -0.37 -24.57 -16.51
N TYR A 195 -0.36 -23.99 -15.30
CA TYR A 195 -0.92 -24.61 -14.09
C TYR A 195 -1.27 -23.59 -12.99
N GLU A 196 -1.95 -24.06 -11.95
CA GLU A 196 -2.39 -23.29 -10.79
C GLU A 196 -1.99 -23.99 -9.48
N VAL A 197 -1.55 -23.20 -8.49
CA VAL A 197 -1.14 -23.65 -7.15
C VAL A 197 -1.86 -22.80 -6.10
N PHE A 198 -2.11 -23.36 -4.91
CA PHE A 198 -2.76 -22.66 -3.81
C PHE A 198 -1.75 -22.40 -2.69
N ASN A 199 -1.58 -21.14 -2.28
CA ASN A 199 -0.63 -20.75 -1.21
C ASN A 199 -1.31 -20.57 0.17
N GLY A 200 -2.54 -21.03 0.33
CA GLY A 200 -3.33 -20.88 1.55
C GLY A 200 -4.65 -21.64 1.52
N ALA A 201 -5.43 -21.52 2.60
CA ALA A 201 -6.75 -22.13 2.67
C ALA A 201 -7.68 -21.53 1.58
N PRO A 202 -8.56 -22.32 0.94
CA PRO A 202 -9.43 -21.85 -0.14
C PRO A 202 -10.34 -20.66 0.22
N THR A 203 -10.55 -20.41 1.52
CA THR A 203 -11.37 -19.30 2.05
C THR A 203 -10.56 -18.01 2.27
N LEU A 204 -9.25 -18.01 2.03
CA LEU A 204 -8.38 -16.88 2.30
C LEU A 204 -8.43 -15.87 1.14
N ASN A 205 -9.15 -14.77 1.33
CA ASN A 205 -9.36 -13.75 0.29
C ASN A 205 -8.52 -12.50 0.51
N THR A 206 -7.24 -12.67 0.85
CA THR A 206 -6.37 -11.54 1.16
C THR A 206 -5.51 -11.13 -0.03
N GLY A 207 -5.48 -11.91 -1.10
CA GLY A 207 -4.51 -11.79 -2.19
C GLY A 207 -3.22 -12.51 -1.86
N SER A 208 -2.33 -12.58 -2.85
CA SER A 208 -1.03 -13.26 -2.77
C SER A 208 0.09 -12.46 -3.43
N TYR A 209 1.18 -12.26 -2.70
CA TYR A 209 2.46 -11.85 -3.29
C TYR A 209 3.19 -13.07 -3.84
N VAL A 210 3.93 -12.88 -4.93
CA VAL A 210 4.73 -13.90 -5.59
C VAL A 210 6.13 -13.37 -5.86
N SER A 211 7.13 -14.25 -5.73
CA SER A 211 8.54 -14.00 -6.06
C SER A 211 9.19 -15.33 -6.46
N LEU A 212 10.38 -15.27 -7.05
CA LEU A 212 11.15 -16.46 -7.44
C LEU A 212 12.54 -16.50 -6.79
N SER A 213 12.99 -17.71 -6.46
CA SER A 213 14.38 -18.02 -6.13
C SER A 213 14.84 -19.18 -7.00
N GLY A 214 15.59 -18.88 -8.06
CA GLY A 214 15.83 -19.84 -9.15
C GLY A 214 14.49 -20.28 -9.75
N SER A 215 14.25 -21.60 -9.84
CA SER A 215 12.99 -22.20 -10.30
C SER A 215 11.95 -22.40 -9.19
N THR A 216 12.22 -21.97 -7.96
CA THR A 216 11.28 -22.14 -6.84
C THR A 216 10.34 -20.95 -6.72
N ILE A 217 9.04 -21.21 -6.79
CA ILE A 217 7.99 -20.21 -6.51
C ILE A 217 7.89 -19.98 -5.00
N LEU A 218 8.01 -18.71 -4.61
CA LEU A 218 7.77 -18.24 -3.27
C LEU A 218 6.48 -17.42 -3.26
N ALA A 219 5.54 -17.74 -2.37
CA ALA A 219 4.26 -17.04 -2.29
C ALA A 219 3.80 -16.85 -0.84
N ALA A 220 3.20 -15.70 -0.53
CA ALA A 220 2.59 -15.44 0.76
C ALA A 220 1.28 -14.65 0.63
N PRO A 221 0.32 -14.86 1.55
CA PRO A 221 -0.88 -14.02 1.63
C PRO A 221 -0.53 -12.56 1.95
N VAL A 222 -1.23 -11.61 1.33
CA VAL A 222 -0.99 -10.17 1.55
C VAL A 222 -1.28 -9.74 3.00
N SER A 223 -2.15 -10.46 3.72
CA SER A 223 -2.50 -10.18 5.13
C SER A 223 -1.40 -10.52 6.13
N ASP A 224 -0.39 -11.31 5.74
CA ASP A 224 0.69 -11.70 6.63
C ASP A 224 1.92 -10.80 6.43
N GLN A 225 1.89 -9.64 7.08
CA GLN A 225 3.00 -8.68 7.11
C GLN A 225 4.29 -9.30 7.70
N SER A 226 4.18 -10.41 8.43
CA SER A 226 5.31 -11.18 8.97
C SER A 226 5.81 -12.29 8.02
N ALA A 227 5.04 -12.65 7.00
CA ALA A 227 5.46 -13.58 5.95
C ALA A 227 6.29 -12.90 4.86
N ILE A 228 6.03 -11.62 4.56
CA ILE A 228 6.84 -10.83 3.60
C ILE A 228 8.29 -10.71 4.10
N THR A 229 8.48 -10.37 5.38
CA THR A 229 9.80 -10.38 6.05
C THR A 229 10.41 -11.78 6.21
N ARG A 230 9.61 -12.86 6.14
CA ARG A 230 10.11 -14.26 6.14
C ARG A 230 10.44 -14.78 4.75
N LEU A 231 9.81 -14.27 3.69
CA LEU A 231 10.14 -14.58 2.30
C LEU A 231 11.55 -14.07 1.96
N ASP A 232 11.89 -12.85 2.40
CA ASP A 232 13.26 -12.30 2.36
C ASP A 232 14.26 -13.21 3.10
N LEU A 233 13.83 -13.81 4.22
CA LEU A 233 14.64 -14.73 5.02
C LEU A 233 14.82 -16.12 4.39
N ILE A 234 13.90 -16.54 3.52
CA ILE A 234 13.95 -17.83 2.79
C ILE A 234 14.82 -17.66 1.54
N GLN A 235 14.67 -16.54 0.83
CA GLN A 235 15.44 -16.20 -0.37
C GLN A 235 16.93 -15.98 -0.04
N SER A 236 17.24 -15.33 1.09
CA SER A 236 18.61 -15.18 1.62
C SER A 236 19.20 -16.45 2.23
N LYS A 237 18.37 -17.39 2.73
CA LYS A 237 18.84 -18.69 3.23
C LYS A 237 19.15 -19.71 2.13
N LEU A 238 18.51 -19.61 0.98
CA LEU A 238 18.83 -20.46 -0.18
C LEU A 238 20.13 -20.03 -0.88
N LEU A 239 20.52 -18.75 -0.76
CA LEU A 239 21.75 -18.20 -1.32
C LEU A 239 22.81 -18.00 -0.21
N ALA A 240 23.53 -19.09 0.06
CA ALA A 240 24.79 -19.18 0.82
C ALA A 240 24.74 -19.00 2.36
N ALA A 241 25.38 -19.98 3.01
CA ALA A 241 25.92 -19.85 4.35
C ALA A 241 26.76 -18.57 4.48
N SER A 242 26.23 -17.53 5.13
CA SER A 242 26.97 -16.47 5.85
C SER A 242 25.98 -15.56 6.59
N THR A 243 26.15 -15.45 7.90
CA THR A 243 25.50 -14.55 8.90
C THR A 243 24.46 -13.53 8.41
N VAL A 244 23.20 -13.76 8.83
CA VAL A 244 22.05 -12.84 8.72
C VAL A 244 22.04 -11.85 9.90
N THR A 245 21.86 -10.56 9.61
CA THR A 245 21.50 -9.55 10.62
C THR A 245 20.04 -9.14 10.43
N THR A 246 19.23 -9.32 11.46
CA THR A 246 17.80 -9.00 11.49
C THR A 246 17.59 -7.50 11.28
N ILE A 247 16.96 -7.07 10.18
CA ILE A 247 16.48 -5.70 10.03
C ILE A 247 15.11 -5.61 10.68
N THR A 248 15.06 -5.05 11.89
CA THR A 248 13.82 -4.71 12.60
C THR A 248 13.35 -3.33 12.18
N SER A 249 12.52 -3.22 11.13
CA SER A 249 11.69 -2.03 10.89
C SER A 249 10.37 -2.39 10.22
N HIS A 250 9.29 -1.77 10.71
CA HIS A 250 7.88 -2.03 10.40
C HIS A 250 7.41 -1.52 9.02
N ASN A 251 8.29 -1.49 8.02
CA ASN A 251 8.02 -0.87 6.72
C ASN A 251 7.87 -1.96 5.64
N LEU A 252 6.87 -1.85 4.77
CA LEU A 252 6.71 -2.70 3.60
C LEU A 252 7.81 -2.34 2.58
N TYR A 253 8.62 -3.32 2.17
CA TYR A 253 9.64 -3.16 1.15
C TYR A 253 9.27 -4.04 -0.05
N THR A 254 9.37 -3.51 -1.27
CA THR A 254 9.46 -4.35 -2.46
C THR A 254 10.94 -4.58 -2.78
N THR A 255 11.31 -5.82 -3.06
CA THR A 255 12.71 -6.23 -3.23
C THR A 255 12.94 -6.91 -4.58
N ALA A 256 14.03 -6.56 -5.25
CA ALA A 256 14.51 -7.25 -6.44
C ALA A 256 15.99 -7.62 -6.28
N ASN A 257 16.40 -8.78 -6.80
CA ASN A 257 17.82 -9.17 -6.78
C ASN A 257 18.52 -8.57 -8.01
N LEU A 258 19.62 -7.85 -7.77
CA LEU A 258 20.45 -7.26 -8.83
C LEU A 258 21.48 -8.28 -9.34
N ASP A 259 22.04 -9.07 -8.42
CA ASP A 259 22.95 -10.21 -8.65
C ASP A 259 23.04 -11.09 -7.38
N HIS A 260 24.00 -12.03 -7.30
CA HIS A 260 24.25 -12.87 -6.11
C HIS A 260 24.71 -12.10 -4.85
N ASN A 261 25.05 -10.81 -4.96
CA ASN A 261 25.67 -9.99 -3.90
C ASN A 261 24.91 -8.71 -3.55
N PHE A 262 23.88 -8.32 -4.32
CA PHE A 262 23.15 -7.07 -4.16
C PHE A 262 21.63 -7.24 -4.27
N THR A 263 20.92 -6.60 -3.35
CA THR A 263 19.46 -6.53 -3.34
C THR A 263 19.04 -5.06 -3.48
N ILE A 264 18.01 -4.82 -4.29
CA ILE A 264 17.35 -3.53 -4.37
C ILE A 264 16.17 -3.55 -3.42
N THR A 265 16.07 -2.54 -2.56
CA THR A 265 14.92 -2.31 -1.67
C THR A 265 14.35 -0.94 -2.02
N ALA A 266 13.06 -0.86 -2.35
CA ALA A 266 12.38 0.43 -2.40
C ALA A 266 11.63 0.68 -1.10
N ASP A 267 11.78 1.88 -0.53
CA ASP A 267 10.88 2.36 0.52
C ASP A 267 9.49 2.54 -0.12
N VAL A 268 8.57 1.60 0.11
CA VAL A 268 7.14 1.88 -0.05
C VAL A 268 6.83 2.82 1.11
N THR A 269 6.73 4.13 0.85
CA THR A 269 6.64 5.16 1.90
C THR A 269 5.74 4.72 3.04
N SER A 270 6.36 4.54 4.20
CA SER A 270 5.92 3.69 5.30
C SER A 270 4.93 4.31 6.27
N ASP A 271 4.47 5.54 6.06
CA ASP A 271 3.71 6.24 7.11
C ASP A 271 2.31 6.65 6.67
N ARG A 272 1.97 6.52 5.37
CA ARG A 272 0.67 6.95 4.83
C ARG A 272 -0.06 5.93 3.97
N TYR A 273 0.56 4.77 3.71
CA TYR A 273 -0.02 3.71 2.90
C TYR A 273 0.12 2.40 3.65
N ASN A 274 -0.80 2.15 4.57
CA ASN A 274 -0.85 0.85 5.24
C ASN A 274 -1.72 -0.05 4.37
N GLU A 275 -1.11 -0.71 3.37
CA GLU A 275 -1.77 -1.65 2.44
C GLU A 275 -2.49 -2.79 3.18
N THR A 276 -2.16 -3.00 4.46
CA THR A 276 -2.79 -3.98 5.36
C THR A 276 -4.05 -3.46 6.06
N ILE A 277 -4.28 -2.14 6.12
CA ILE A 277 -5.52 -1.57 6.68
C ILE A 277 -6.57 -1.57 5.57
N ALA A 278 -7.50 -2.51 5.66
CA ALA A 278 -8.58 -2.65 4.69
C ALA A 278 -9.39 -1.36 4.50
N GLN A 279 -9.65 -0.60 5.57
CA GLN A 279 -10.41 0.64 5.50
C GLN A 279 -9.76 1.72 6.35
N TYR A 280 -9.37 2.81 5.69
CA TYR A 280 -8.68 3.93 6.29
C TYR A 280 -9.38 5.24 5.93
N ILE A 281 -9.65 6.08 6.92
CA ILE A 281 -10.28 7.38 6.74
C ILE A 281 -9.27 8.44 7.16
N LYS A 282 -8.90 9.33 6.24
CA LYS A 282 -8.11 10.51 6.55
C LYS A 282 -9.01 11.73 6.60
N VAL A 283 -8.91 12.52 7.67
CA VAL A 283 -9.59 13.80 7.83
C VAL A 283 -8.53 14.89 7.92
N ASP A 284 -8.51 15.77 6.94
CA ASP A 284 -7.58 16.90 6.87
C ASP A 284 -8.28 18.18 7.32
N LEU A 285 -7.91 18.69 8.49
CA LEU A 285 -8.53 19.88 9.08
C LEU A 285 -8.15 21.17 8.33
N SER A 286 -6.98 21.24 7.68
CA SER A 286 -6.61 22.41 6.86
C SER A 286 -7.42 22.50 5.58
N GLU A 287 -7.66 21.36 4.94
CA GLU A 287 -8.41 21.29 3.69
C GLU A 287 -9.92 21.12 3.90
N GLN A 288 -10.36 20.90 5.14
CA GLN A 288 -11.76 20.57 5.48
C GLN A 288 -12.29 19.42 4.60
N LYS A 289 -11.49 18.36 4.50
CA LYS A 289 -11.73 17.25 3.57
C LYS A 289 -11.54 15.91 4.25
N LEU A 290 -12.42 14.96 3.92
CA LEU A 290 -12.27 13.56 4.26
C LEU A 290 -11.91 12.80 2.98
N THR A 291 -10.88 11.97 3.06
CA THR A 291 -10.52 10.99 2.02
C THR A 291 -10.62 9.60 2.60
N ALA A 292 -11.46 8.75 2.01
CA ALA A 292 -11.60 7.35 2.34
C ALA A 292 -10.71 6.52 1.43
N TYR A 293 -9.95 5.62 2.05
CA TYR A 293 -9.00 4.75 1.42
C TYR A 293 -9.37 3.30 1.70
N GLU A 294 -9.32 2.46 0.67
CA GLU A 294 -9.45 1.02 0.79
C GLU A 294 -8.13 0.41 0.40
N TYR A 295 -7.48 -0.27 1.35
CA TYR A 295 -6.11 -0.78 1.22
C TYR A 295 -5.11 0.27 0.69
N GLY A 296 -5.19 1.48 1.23
CA GLY A 296 -4.34 2.61 0.83
C GLY A 296 -4.80 3.36 -0.42
N VAL A 297 -5.65 2.80 -1.31
CA VAL A 297 -6.11 3.51 -2.51
C VAL A 297 -7.26 4.46 -2.18
N PRO A 298 -7.20 5.75 -2.54
CA PRO A 298 -8.30 6.67 -2.31
C PRO A 298 -9.50 6.27 -3.18
N ILE A 299 -10.58 5.80 -2.55
CA ILE A 299 -11.79 5.37 -3.25
C ILE A 299 -12.89 6.44 -3.24
N ASN A 300 -12.81 7.40 -2.32
CA ASN A 300 -13.72 8.54 -2.26
C ASN A 300 -13.09 9.71 -1.51
N ASN A 301 -13.48 10.93 -1.85
CA ASN A 301 -13.09 12.13 -1.11
C ASN A 301 -14.19 13.18 -1.21
N PHE A 302 -14.41 13.91 -0.12
CA PHE A 302 -15.43 14.95 -0.08
C PHE A 302 -15.16 15.98 1.03
N LEU A 303 -15.77 17.15 0.85
CA LEU A 303 -15.72 18.22 1.84
C LEU A 303 -16.48 17.83 3.11
N VAL A 304 -15.95 18.27 4.25
CA VAL A 304 -16.53 18.12 5.59
C VAL A 304 -16.53 19.46 6.31
N SER A 305 -17.20 19.55 7.46
CA SER A 305 -17.04 20.69 8.39
C SER A 305 -16.64 20.18 9.76
N THR A 306 -15.45 20.56 10.22
CA THR A 306 -14.90 20.10 11.51
C THR A 306 -15.09 21.14 12.61
N GLY A 307 -14.50 20.87 13.78
CA GLY A 307 -14.63 21.68 14.98
C GLY A 307 -14.14 23.12 14.82
N VAL A 308 -14.90 24.08 15.34
CA VAL A 308 -14.52 25.50 15.38
C VAL A 308 -13.46 25.77 16.46
N PRO A 309 -12.74 26.91 16.40
CA PRO A 309 -11.92 27.37 17.53
C PRO A 309 -12.72 27.41 18.83
N GLY A 310 -12.21 26.75 19.88
CA GLY A 310 -12.91 26.56 21.17
C GLY A 310 -13.57 25.19 21.32
N HIS A 311 -13.88 24.51 20.22
CA HIS A 311 -14.39 23.13 20.19
C HIS A 311 -13.70 22.33 19.07
N PRO A 312 -12.36 22.19 19.10
CA PRO A 312 -11.61 21.61 18.00
C PRO A 312 -11.89 20.11 17.87
N THR A 313 -11.84 19.62 16.64
CA THR A 313 -11.79 18.17 16.38
C THR A 313 -10.42 17.64 16.84
N PRO A 314 -10.37 16.60 17.68
CA PRO A 314 -9.10 16.06 18.18
C PRO A 314 -8.22 15.50 17.05
N LEU A 315 -6.93 15.82 17.06
CA LEU A 315 -5.94 15.26 16.15
C LEU A 315 -5.49 13.87 16.59
N GLY A 316 -4.99 13.08 15.64
CA GLY A 316 -4.34 11.80 15.88
C GLY A 316 -5.05 10.61 15.24
N LEU A 317 -4.54 9.43 15.55
CA LEU A 317 -5.04 8.15 15.08
C LEU A 317 -6.10 7.59 16.04
N THR A 318 -7.20 7.12 15.48
CA THR A 318 -8.27 6.40 16.16
C THR A 318 -8.91 5.39 15.20
N ASP A 319 -10.07 4.85 15.56
CA ASP A 319 -10.83 3.85 14.82
C ASP A 319 -12.33 4.14 14.90
N VAL A 320 -13.10 3.60 13.96
CA VAL A 320 -14.57 3.57 14.04
C VAL A 320 -14.98 2.62 15.16
N LYS A 321 -15.33 3.17 16.31
CA LYS A 321 -15.69 2.42 17.53
C LYS A 321 -17.09 1.83 17.46
N GLU A 322 -18.00 2.51 16.77
CA GLU A 322 -19.42 2.16 16.75
C GLU A 322 -20.13 2.80 15.57
N LYS A 323 -21.20 2.13 15.10
CA LYS A 323 -22.08 2.61 14.03
C LYS A 323 -23.51 2.76 14.57
N LEU A 324 -24.02 3.98 14.57
CA LEU A 324 -25.40 4.27 14.96
C LEU A 324 -26.15 4.88 13.78
N LEU A 325 -27.15 4.18 13.28
CA LEU A 325 -27.96 4.69 12.17
C LEU A 325 -28.71 5.96 12.57
N TRP A 326 -29.13 6.07 13.84
CA TRP A 326 -29.77 7.24 14.42
C TRP A 326 -29.15 7.58 15.76
N HIS A 327 -28.92 8.88 16.00
CA HIS A 327 -28.43 9.39 17.27
C HIS A 327 -28.98 10.79 17.55
N ASP A 328 -29.31 11.07 18.80
CA ASP A 328 -29.75 12.39 19.25
C ASP A 328 -28.61 13.07 19.99
N TYR A 329 -28.19 14.25 19.53
CA TYR A 329 -27.13 15.02 20.15
C TYR A 329 -27.73 16.10 21.04
N ASN A 330 -27.54 15.98 22.35
CA ASN A 330 -28.00 16.95 23.32
C ASN A 330 -26.85 17.35 24.24
N TRP A 331 -26.53 18.64 24.30
CA TRP A 331 -25.48 19.14 25.18
C TRP A 331 -25.84 20.50 25.77
N SER A 332 -25.56 20.65 27.07
CA SER A 332 -25.74 21.91 27.80
C SER A 332 -24.44 22.31 28.50
N TYR A 333 -23.95 23.51 28.17
CA TYR A 333 -22.85 24.22 28.83
C TYR A 333 -23.35 25.13 29.96
N GLY A 334 -24.55 24.90 30.48
CA GLY A 334 -25.18 25.69 31.54
C GLY A 334 -26.45 26.42 31.11
N LEU A 335 -27.18 26.97 32.09
CA LEU A 335 -28.45 27.66 31.86
C LEU A 335 -28.25 28.86 30.91
N ASN A 336 -29.06 28.93 29.85
CA ASN A 336 -29.05 29.99 28.83
C ASN A 336 -27.73 30.19 28.07
N ASN A 337 -26.84 29.19 28.02
CA ASN A 337 -25.63 29.29 27.22
C ASN A 337 -25.98 29.17 25.71
N PRO A 338 -25.56 30.13 24.85
CA PRO A 338 -25.90 30.13 23.42
C PRO A 338 -25.31 28.95 22.63
N ASN A 339 -24.30 28.26 23.17
CA ASN A 339 -23.71 27.07 22.56
C ASN A 339 -24.42 25.78 22.97
N ASN A 340 -25.48 25.85 23.78
CA ASN A 340 -26.32 24.70 24.04
C ASN A 340 -26.98 24.23 22.75
N TYR A 341 -27.04 22.93 22.53
CA TYR A 341 -27.68 22.37 21.35
C TYR A 341 -28.49 21.12 21.67
N SER A 342 -29.55 20.94 20.89
CA SER A 342 -30.40 19.74 20.87
C SER A 342 -30.74 19.45 19.41
N ILE A 343 -30.16 18.37 18.90
CA ILE A 343 -30.19 17.99 17.50
C ILE A 343 -30.67 16.53 17.43
N PRO A 344 -31.98 16.31 17.25
CA PRO A 344 -32.54 14.96 17.22
C PRO A 344 -32.36 14.30 15.85
N HIS A 345 -32.45 12.97 15.83
CA HIS A 345 -32.56 12.12 14.65
C HIS A 345 -31.44 12.34 13.63
N VAL A 346 -30.21 12.45 14.11
CA VAL A 346 -29.05 12.53 13.22
C VAL A 346 -28.75 11.14 12.66
N LYS A 347 -28.63 11.04 11.33
CA LYS A 347 -28.35 9.78 10.64
C LYS A 347 -26.85 9.49 10.48
N TYR A 348 -26.53 8.21 10.27
CA TYR A 348 -25.25 7.73 9.75
C TYR A 348 -24.06 8.14 10.61
N ASN A 349 -24.10 7.80 11.90
CA ASN A 349 -23.11 8.21 12.88
C ASN A 349 -22.03 7.14 13.04
N LEU A 350 -20.78 7.52 12.82
CA LEU A 350 -19.59 6.72 13.12
C LEU A 350 -18.89 7.34 14.33
N ARG A 351 -18.90 6.65 15.47
CA ARG A 351 -18.21 7.12 16.68
C ARG A 351 -16.71 6.88 16.55
N ILE A 352 -15.89 7.90 16.79
CA ILE A 352 -14.43 7.81 16.66
C ILE A 352 -13.67 8.22 17.93
N TYR A 353 -14.27 9.06 18.78
CA TYR A 353 -13.85 9.26 20.16
C TYR A 353 -15.09 9.33 21.05
N ASP A 354 -14.89 9.42 22.36
CA ASP A 354 -16.00 9.74 23.25
C ASP A 354 -16.57 11.10 22.88
N HIS A 355 -17.86 11.12 22.53
CA HIS A 355 -18.63 12.28 22.06
C HIS A 355 -18.22 12.88 20.69
N ILE A 356 -17.30 12.27 19.94
CA ILE A 356 -16.90 12.75 18.59
C ILE A 356 -17.29 11.73 17.53
N TYR A 357 -17.98 12.21 16.50
CA TYR A 357 -18.54 11.37 15.45
C TYR A 357 -18.30 11.97 14.06
N LEU A 358 -18.21 11.11 13.05
CA LEU A 358 -18.52 11.47 11.67
C LEU A 358 -20.02 11.25 11.47
N HIS A 359 -20.78 12.24 11.03
CA HIS A 359 -22.22 12.08 10.87
C HIS A 359 -22.84 13.05 9.87
N TYR A 360 -24.08 12.76 9.48
CA TYR A 360 -24.89 13.68 8.68
C TYR A 360 -25.16 14.98 9.45
N ALA A 361 -24.93 16.14 8.86
CA ALA A 361 -25.33 17.43 9.42
C ALA A 361 -26.45 18.07 8.60
N TYR A 362 -27.72 17.80 8.94
CA TYR A 362 -28.87 18.34 8.20
C TYR A 362 -29.10 19.85 8.42
N TRP A 363 -28.53 20.41 9.49
CA TRP A 363 -28.78 21.79 9.92
C TRP A 363 -27.94 22.83 9.18
N HIS A 364 -26.95 22.41 8.38
CA HIS A 364 -26.19 23.33 7.54
C HIS A 364 -25.63 22.64 6.29
N ASN A 365 -25.23 23.44 5.29
CA ASN A 365 -24.56 22.96 4.08
C ASN A 365 -23.16 23.55 3.88
N ASN A 366 -22.54 24.12 4.92
CA ASN A 366 -21.28 24.86 4.86
C ASN A 366 -20.01 23.96 4.83
N PHE A 367 -20.04 22.87 4.06
CA PHE A 367 -18.93 21.92 3.93
C PHE A 367 -17.73 22.56 3.25
N GLY A 368 -16.53 22.31 3.76
CA GLY A 368 -15.29 23.01 3.37
C GLY A 368 -14.87 24.11 4.35
N TYR A 369 -15.66 24.34 5.40
CA TYR A 369 -15.38 25.30 6.47
C TYR A 369 -15.70 24.70 7.85
N VAL A 370 -14.98 25.12 8.89
CA VAL A 370 -15.22 24.70 10.27
C VAL A 370 -16.59 25.18 10.76
N MET A 371 -17.36 24.31 11.42
CA MET A 371 -18.73 24.61 11.88
C MET A 371 -19.17 23.85 13.14
N SER A 372 -18.51 22.75 13.49
CA SER A 372 -19.02 21.82 14.50
C SER A 372 -18.47 22.11 15.90
N HIS A 373 -19.01 21.42 16.91
CA HIS A 373 -18.46 21.39 18.27
C HIS A 373 -17.46 20.22 18.48
N GLY A 374 -16.76 19.82 17.42
CA GLY A 374 -15.74 18.77 17.45
C GLY A 374 -16.03 17.60 16.52
N CYS A 375 -17.30 17.29 16.25
CA CYS A 375 -17.69 16.28 15.26
C CYS A 375 -17.23 16.64 13.83
N ILE A 376 -17.25 15.65 12.94
CA ILE A 376 -16.98 15.84 11.52
C ILE A 376 -18.32 15.78 10.79
N ASN A 377 -18.80 16.96 10.39
CA ASN A 377 -20.10 17.11 9.75
C ASN A 377 -19.98 16.80 8.25
N ILE A 378 -20.89 15.96 7.75
CA ILE A 378 -20.88 15.45 6.37
C ILE A 378 -22.28 15.65 5.77
N ASN A 379 -22.37 15.84 4.46
CA ASN A 379 -23.67 15.89 3.77
C ASN A 379 -24.38 14.52 3.76
N TYR A 380 -25.66 14.48 3.38
CA TYR A 380 -26.46 13.25 3.41
C TYR A 380 -25.84 12.10 2.60
N ALA A 381 -25.55 12.34 1.31
CA ALA A 381 -25.08 11.30 0.40
C ALA A 381 -23.72 10.71 0.86
N ASN A 382 -22.81 11.58 1.29
CA ASN A 382 -21.47 11.16 1.70
C ASN A 382 -21.46 10.52 3.10
N SER A 383 -22.34 10.96 4.00
CA SER A 383 -22.51 10.32 5.32
C SER A 383 -23.11 8.93 5.18
N GLU A 384 -24.11 8.75 4.32
CA GLU A 384 -24.66 7.44 3.98
C GLU A 384 -23.60 6.52 3.37
N TRP A 385 -22.83 7.04 2.41
CA TRP A 385 -21.76 6.28 1.76
C TRP A 385 -20.70 5.82 2.76
N VAL A 386 -20.12 6.73 3.55
CA VAL A 386 -19.03 6.38 4.50
C VAL A 386 -19.55 5.50 5.62
N TYR A 387 -20.81 5.69 6.05
CA TYR A 387 -21.43 4.82 7.04
C TYR A 387 -21.63 3.42 6.51
N ASN A 388 -22.09 3.23 5.27
CA ASN A 388 -22.28 1.88 4.73
C ASN A 388 -20.95 1.20 4.43
N TRP A 389 -19.97 1.95 3.95
CA TRP A 389 -18.64 1.43 3.62
C TRP A 389 -17.83 1.07 4.87
N ALA A 390 -17.64 2.00 5.82
CA ALA A 390 -16.72 1.79 6.94
C ALA A 390 -17.20 0.73 7.94
N ASN A 391 -16.32 -0.20 8.30
CA ASN A 391 -16.53 -1.21 9.33
C ASN A 391 -16.19 -0.66 10.71
N VAL A 392 -16.76 -1.26 11.75
CA VAL A 392 -16.25 -1.06 13.12
C VAL A 392 -14.81 -1.58 13.15
N GLY A 393 -13.89 -0.78 13.67
CA GLY A 393 -12.45 -1.01 13.65
C GLY A 393 -11.71 -0.40 12.45
N ALA A 394 -12.40 0.23 11.49
CA ALA A 394 -11.75 0.97 10.41
C ALA A 394 -10.93 2.12 10.99
N THR A 395 -9.67 2.27 10.56
CA THR A 395 -8.76 3.29 11.09
C THR A 395 -9.16 4.68 10.62
N VAL A 396 -9.08 5.66 11.51
CA VAL A 396 -9.34 7.07 11.23
C VAL A 396 -8.14 7.90 11.68
N GLU A 397 -7.53 8.63 10.75
CA GLU A 397 -6.46 9.59 11.02
C GLU A 397 -6.99 11.02 10.86
N ILE A 398 -6.79 11.84 11.87
CA ILE A 398 -7.15 13.26 11.84
C ILE A 398 -5.87 14.09 11.91
N ILE A 399 -5.62 14.85 10.85
CA ILE A 399 -4.42 15.68 10.71
C ILE A 399 -4.79 17.15 10.54
N GLN A 400 -3.85 18.04 10.87
CA GLN A 400 -4.00 19.48 10.72
C GLN A 400 -3.15 20.02 9.59
#